data_AF-A0A9P1D1P7-F1
#
_entry.id   AF-A0A9P1D1P7-F1
#
_cell.length_a   1.000
_cell.length_b   1.000
_cell.length_c   1.000
_cell.angle_alpha   90.00
_cell.angle_beta   90.00
_cell.angle_gamma   90.00
#
_symmetry.space_group_name_H-M   'P 1'
#
loop_
_entity.id
_entity.type
_entity.pdbx_description
1 polymer ?
#
loop_
_entity_poly.entity_id
_entity_poly.type
_entity_poly.pdbx_seq_one_letter_code
_entity_poly.pdbx_strand_id
1 'polypeptide(L)'
;MDTQLTMNLWMKTYRDTGFKENENFNQTQLPHRISLQMATLEEMTKGLKNNLEKLSEIEKPKRTEQVRTMQMVDLHQMKIDFGKYKGHTFQEAAQDKSYVQWVASHVNPDTSCEGMKCFLIYLFRKTTSEVHQVEAGYKGEASNAMPALKKSEMKKRLPEEVNLPVEDSEVESEGWSEVMSKDKEIRQLQETQGALQTRLNNIEQILGQISAKLMNP
;
A
#
# COMPACT_ATOMS: atom_id res chain seq x y z
N MET A 1 -31.84 -10.14 -15.08
CA MET A 1 -32.00 -11.60 -14.87
C MET A 1 -33.47 -11.84 -14.58
N ASP A 2 -34.05 -12.82 -15.27
CA ASP A 2 -35.47 -13.16 -15.15
C ASP A 2 -35.73 -13.88 -13.82
N THR A 3 -36.52 -13.27 -12.94
CA THR A 3 -36.81 -13.78 -11.60
C THR A 3 -37.56 -15.11 -11.63
N GLN A 4 -38.35 -15.38 -12.67
CA GLN A 4 -39.03 -16.67 -12.84
C GLN A 4 -38.05 -17.80 -13.15
N LEU A 5 -37.03 -17.54 -13.96
CA LEU A 5 -36.04 -18.54 -14.31
C LEU A 5 -35.20 -18.94 -13.09
N THR A 6 -34.81 -17.98 -12.26
CA THR A 6 -34.06 -18.23 -11.02
C THR A 6 -34.90 -19.03 -10.01
N MET A 7 -36.20 -18.73 -9.89
CA MET A 7 -37.10 -19.44 -8.98
C MET A 7 -37.33 -20.89 -9.43
N ASN A 8 -37.45 -21.12 -10.74
CA ASN A 8 -37.59 -22.47 -11.29
C ASN A 8 -36.32 -23.32 -11.10
N LEU A 9 -35.13 -22.72 -11.26
CA LEU A 9 -33.86 -23.43 -11.01
C LEU A 9 -33.72 -23.81 -9.53
N TRP A 10 -34.05 -22.89 -8.62
CA TRP A 10 -33.97 -23.13 -7.18
C TRP A 10 -34.95 -24.21 -6.70
N MET A 11 -36.19 -24.22 -7.22
CA MET A 11 -37.19 -25.25 -6.91
C MET A 11 -36.79 -26.64 -7.42
N LYS A 12 -36.00 -26.70 -8.50
CA LYS A 12 -35.46 -27.96 -9.03
C LYS A 12 -34.34 -28.49 -8.13
N THR A 13 -33.34 -27.66 -7.81
CA THR A 13 -32.24 -28.06 -6.90
C THR A 13 -32.74 -28.40 -5.50
N TYR A 14 -33.76 -27.71 -4.98
CA TYR A 14 -34.37 -28.04 -3.69
C TYR A 14 -34.97 -29.45 -3.68
N ARG A 15 -35.64 -29.86 -4.76
CA ARG A 15 -36.18 -31.22 -4.94
C ARG A 15 -35.08 -32.28 -5.01
N ASP A 16 -33.98 -31.97 -5.68
CA ASP A 16 -32.91 -32.94 -5.94
C ASP A 16 -32.01 -33.22 -4.71
N THR A 17 -31.99 -32.32 -3.71
CA THR A 17 -31.15 -32.50 -2.49
C THR A 17 -31.65 -33.55 -1.49
N GLY A 18 -32.73 -34.28 -1.80
CA GLY A 18 -33.17 -35.43 -1.00
C GLY A 18 -33.61 -35.08 0.42
N PHE A 19 -34.09 -33.85 0.63
CA PHE A 19 -34.70 -33.44 1.89
C PHE A 19 -35.98 -34.26 2.08
N LYS A 20 -35.87 -35.39 2.80
CA LYS A 20 -36.99 -36.29 3.09
C LYS A 20 -38.13 -35.46 3.66
N GLU A 21 -39.23 -35.45 2.93
CA GLU A 21 -40.44 -34.71 3.25
C GLU A 21 -40.85 -35.05 4.67
N ASN A 22 -40.71 -34.07 5.57
CA ASN A 22 -41.41 -34.13 6.83
C ASN A 22 -42.88 -33.91 6.44
N GLU A 23 -43.70 -34.95 6.42
CA GLU A 23 -45.06 -35.00 5.83
C GLU A 23 -46.06 -33.96 6.39
N ASN A 24 -45.67 -33.19 7.41
CA ASN A 24 -46.43 -32.04 7.90
C ASN A 24 -46.01 -30.70 7.28
N PHE A 25 -45.29 -30.71 6.16
CA PHE A 25 -44.92 -29.49 5.46
C PHE A 25 -46.09 -28.97 4.61
N ASN A 26 -46.89 -28.11 5.22
CA ASN A 26 -48.06 -27.50 4.59
C ASN A 26 -47.62 -26.65 3.37
N GLN A 27 -47.87 -27.14 2.14
CA GLN A 27 -47.47 -26.51 0.87
C GLN A 27 -47.91 -25.04 0.75
N THR A 28 -48.95 -24.65 1.49
CA THR A 28 -49.46 -23.29 1.57
C THR A 28 -48.47 -22.28 2.19
N GLN A 29 -47.48 -22.73 2.96
CA GLN A 29 -46.49 -21.85 3.61
C GLN A 29 -45.19 -21.66 2.81
N LEU A 30 -44.96 -22.46 1.77
CA LEU A 30 -43.73 -22.41 0.98
C LEU A 30 -43.49 -21.02 0.33
N PRO A 31 -44.48 -20.36 -0.29
CA PRO A 31 -44.28 -19.06 -0.91
C PRO A 31 -43.87 -17.98 0.10
N HIS A 32 -44.45 -18.02 1.30
CA HIS A 32 -44.13 -17.06 2.36
C HIS A 32 -42.69 -17.23 2.85
N ARG A 33 -42.24 -18.48 3.02
CA ARG A 33 -40.86 -18.78 3.44
C ARG A 33 -39.83 -18.36 2.39
N ILE A 34 -40.11 -18.60 1.11
CA ILE A 34 -39.26 -18.16 -0.01
C ILE A 34 -39.19 -16.63 -0.03
N SER A 35 -40.32 -15.94 0.12
CA SER A 35 -40.37 -14.48 0.17
C SER A 35 -39.51 -13.92 1.31
N LEU A 36 -39.54 -14.54 2.50
CA LEU A 36 -38.74 -14.11 3.63
C LEU A 36 -37.24 -14.29 3.38
N GLN A 37 -36.84 -15.43 2.80
CA GLN A 37 -35.43 -15.70 2.47
C GLN A 37 -34.91 -14.73 1.40
N MET A 38 -35.72 -14.39 0.40
CA MET A 38 -35.36 -13.42 -0.63
C MET A 38 -35.16 -12.02 -0.03
N ALA A 39 -36.03 -11.59 0.89
CA ALA A 39 -35.87 -10.31 1.59
C ALA A 39 -34.56 -10.27 2.41
N THR A 40 -34.21 -11.35 3.11
CA THR A 40 -32.93 -11.41 3.85
C THR A 40 -31.73 -11.35 2.91
N LEU A 41 -31.78 -12.01 1.74
CA LEU A 41 -30.73 -11.93 0.73
C LEU A 41 -30.60 -10.51 0.15
N GLU A 42 -31.70 -9.81 -0.07
CA GLU A 42 -31.69 -8.42 -0.52
C GLU A 42 -31.06 -7.48 0.50
N GLU A 43 -31.35 -7.65 1.79
CA GLU A 43 -30.69 -6.86 2.84
C GLU A 43 -29.19 -7.13 2.93
N MET A 44 -28.78 -8.40 2.87
CA MET A 44 -27.36 -8.76 2.89
C MET A 44 -26.62 -8.20 1.68
N THR A 45 -27.21 -8.29 0.48
CA THR A 45 -26.59 -7.75 -0.74
C THR A 45 -26.52 -6.22 -0.72
N LYS A 46 -27.51 -5.54 -0.14
CA LYS A 46 -27.46 -4.08 0.09
C LYS A 46 -26.34 -3.70 1.06
N GLY A 47 -26.17 -4.44 2.14
CA GLY A 47 -25.05 -4.25 3.08
C GLY A 47 -23.68 -4.43 2.41
N LEU A 48 -23.54 -5.46 1.59
CA LEU A 48 -22.30 -5.70 0.83
C LEU A 48 -22.01 -4.60 -0.18
N LYS A 49 -23.02 -4.08 -0.90
CA LYS A 49 -22.84 -2.96 -1.84
C LYS A 49 -22.37 -1.68 -1.13
N ASN A 50 -22.97 -1.35 0.00
CA ASN A 50 -22.54 -0.19 0.80
C ASN A 50 -21.10 -0.34 1.30
N ASN A 51 -20.70 -1.55 1.69
CA ASN A 51 -19.33 -1.81 2.11
C ASN A 51 -18.35 -1.73 0.93
N LEU A 52 -18.74 -2.19 -0.25
CA LEU A 52 -17.94 -2.08 -1.47
C LEU A 52 -17.73 -0.62 -1.88
N GLU A 53 -18.77 0.21 -1.77
CA GLU A 53 -18.68 1.65 -2.05
C GLU A 53 -17.71 2.35 -1.08
N LYS A 54 -17.79 2.02 0.23
CA LYS A 54 -16.83 2.49 1.23
C LYS A 54 -15.39 2.04 0.93
N LEU A 55 -15.20 0.82 0.44
CA LEU A 55 -13.88 0.32 0.04
C LEU A 55 -13.37 1.04 -1.21
N SER A 56 -14.24 1.38 -2.16
CA SER A 56 -13.85 2.13 -3.37
C SER A 56 -13.41 3.57 -3.07
N GLU A 57 -13.91 4.18 -2.00
CA GLU A 57 -13.41 5.48 -1.52
C GLU A 57 -12.03 5.36 -0.86
N ILE A 58 -11.73 4.22 -0.24
CA ILE A 58 -10.42 3.91 0.37
C ILE A 58 -9.37 3.62 -0.73
N GLU A 59 -9.78 3.18 -1.91
CA GLU A 59 -8.88 2.66 -2.96
C GLU A 59 -8.41 3.71 -3.97
N LYS A 60 -8.77 5.00 -3.84
CA LYS A 60 -8.08 6.02 -4.63
C LYS A 60 -6.62 6.02 -4.22
N PRO A 61 -5.67 5.62 -5.10
CA PRO A 61 -4.27 5.51 -4.74
C PRO A 61 -3.82 6.85 -4.19
N LYS A 62 -3.35 6.85 -2.94
CA LYS A 62 -2.84 8.06 -2.29
C LYS A 62 -1.80 8.67 -3.23
N ARG A 63 -1.93 9.96 -3.51
CA ARG A 63 -1.05 10.71 -4.42
C ARG A 63 0.42 10.50 -4.08
N THR A 64 0.74 10.30 -2.80
CA THR A 64 2.05 9.93 -2.27
C THR A 64 2.65 8.70 -2.95
N GLU A 65 1.87 7.65 -3.20
CA GLU A 65 2.38 6.40 -3.80
C GLU A 65 2.67 6.57 -5.29
N GLN A 66 1.84 7.35 -6.00
CA GLN A 66 2.10 7.72 -7.38
C GLN A 66 3.41 8.51 -7.50
N VAL A 67 3.65 9.45 -6.59
CA VAL A 67 4.86 10.28 -6.56
C VAL A 67 6.15 9.45 -6.38
N ARG A 68 6.09 8.29 -5.72
CA ARG A 68 7.24 7.39 -5.57
C ARG A 68 7.69 6.76 -6.89
N THR A 69 6.76 6.51 -7.81
CA THR A 69 7.02 5.82 -9.08
C THR A 69 7.14 6.76 -10.27
N MET A 70 6.68 8.00 -10.16
CA MET A 70 6.79 9.02 -11.22
C MET A 70 8.24 9.30 -11.62
N GLN A 71 8.46 9.73 -12.86
CA GLN A 71 9.78 10.16 -13.31
C GLN A 71 10.14 11.52 -12.67
N MET A 72 11.43 11.79 -12.47
CA MET A 72 11.89 13.05 -11.87
C MET A 72 11.46 14.28 -12.69
N VAL A 73 11.37 14.16 -14.02
CA VAL A 73 10.91 15.23 -14.92
C VAL A 73 9.47 15.62 -14.63
N ASP A 74 8.60 14.64 -14.38
CA ASP A 74 7.19 14.90 -14.07
C ASP A 74 7.06 15.49 -12.67
N LEU A 75 7.87 15.02 -11.71
CA LEU A 75 7.90 15.58 -10.36
C LEU A 75 8.34 17.04 -10.35
N HIS A 76 9.25 17.45 -11.22
CA HIS A 76 9.67 18.86 -11.34
C HIS A 76 8.51 19.78 -11.68
N GLN A 77 7.52 19.30 -12.44
CA GLN A 77 6.37 20.10 -12.88
C GLN A 77 5.19 20.05 -11.91
N MET A 78 5.26 19.19 -10.89
CA MET A 78 4.19 19.04 -9.91
C MET A 78 4.05 20.32 -9.06
N LYS A 79 2.82 20.83 -8.93
CA LYS A 79 2.54 22.06 -8.17
C LYS A 79 2.27 21.76 -6.70
N ILE A 80 2.82 22.61 -5.84
CA ILE A 80 2.51 22.66 -4.41
C ILE A 80 1.10 23.22 -4.21
N ASP A 81 0.31 22.58 -3.37
CA ASP A 81 -1.06 22.98 -3.04
C ASP A 81 -1.20 23.59 -1.61
N PHE A 82 -0.08 23.73 -0.88
CA PHE A 82 -0.04 24.18 0.51
C PHE A 82 1.01 25.30 0.77
N GLY A 83 0.85 26.01 1.89
CA GLY A 83 1.86 26.93 2.41
C GLY A 83 2.24 28.12 1.52
N LYS A 84 3.41 28.72 1.79
CA LYS A 84 3.95 29.92 1.10
C LYS A 84 4.16 29.70 -0.41
N TYR A 85 4.55 28.49 -0.80
CA TYR A 85 4.87 28.14 -2.20
C TYR A 85 3.67 27.54 -2.96
N LYS A 86 2.44 27.73 -2.47
CA LYS A 86 1.24 27.26 -3.18
C LYS A 86 1.21 27.80 -4.62
N GLY A 87 0.93 26.92 -5.57
CA GLY A 87 0.91 27.19 -7.01
C GLY A 87 2.27 27.11 -7.70
N HIS A 88 3.37 27.12 -6.96
CA HIS A 88 4.72 26.93 -7.50
C HIS A 88 5.01 25.46 -7.73
N THR A 89 5.92 25.19 -8.64
CA THR A 89 6.42 23.83 -8.90
C THR A 89 7.35 23.35 -7.78
N PHE A 90 7.47 22.03 -7.67
CA PHE A 90 8.40 21.40 -6.72
C PHE A 90 9.84 21.84 -6.98
N GLN A 91 10.23 21.98 -8.25
CA GLN A 91 11.57 22.42 -8.62
C GLN A 91 11.87 23.84 -8.13
N GLU A 92 10.92 24.77 -8.29
CA GLU A 92 11.06 26.16 -7.83
C GLU A 92 11.18 26.23 -6.30
N ALA A 93 10.29 25.54 -5.58
CA ALA A 93 10.29 25.56 -4.11
C ALA A 93 11.54 24.91 -3.51
N ALA A 94 12.13 23.91 -4.17
CA ALA A 94 13.35 23.25 -3.72
C ALA A 94 14.63 24.11 -3.86
N GLN A 95 14.55 25.29 -4.49
CA GLN A 95 15.67 26.23 -4.53
C GLN A 95 15.83 27.00 -3.22
N ASP A 96 14.76 27.16 -2.45
CA ASP A 96 14.80 27.84 -1.15
C ASP A 96 15.20 26.85 -0.04
N LYS A 97 16.49 26.86 0.32
CA LYS A 97 17.06 26.00 1.37
C LYS A 97 16.34 26.14 2.71
N SER A 98 15.90 27.36 3.07
CA SER A 98 15.21 27.59 4.34
C SER A 98 13.84 26.93 4.36
N TYR A 99 13.14 26.95 3.23
CA TYR A 99 11.85 26.28 3.08
C TYR A 99 12.01 24.75 3.07
N VAL A 100 13.02 24.24 2.38
CA VAL A 100 13.34 22.80 2.38
C VAL A 100 13.59 22.30 3.81
N GLN A 101 14.39 23.02 4.59
CA GLN A 101 14.67 22.69 5.99
C GLN A 101 13.41 22.77 6.87
N TRP A 102 12.57 23.78 6.65
CA TRP A 102 11.29 23.90 7.34
C TRP A 102 10.37 22.70 7.03
N VAL A 103 10.23 22.33 5.76
CA VAL A 103 9.41 21.16 5.37
C VAL A 103 9.95 19.89 6.00
N ALA A 104 11.25 19.65 5.93
CA ALA A 104 11.87 18.46 6.49
C ALA A 104 11.67 18.33 8.02
N SER A 105 11.62 19.45 8.74
CA SER A 105 11.42 19.46 10.20
C SER A 105 9.94 19.41 10.64
N HIS A 106 9.00 19.78 9.76
CA HIS A 106 7.58 19.92 10.12
C HIS A 106 6.68 18.85 9.49
N VAL A 107 7.23 17.96 8.65
CA VAL A 107 6.46 16.90 8.03
C VAL A 107 6.29 15.74 9.01
N ASN A 108 5.05 15.37 9.28
CA ASN A 108 4.67 14.20 10.04
C ASN A 108 3.94 13.22 9.09
N PRO A 109 4.35 11.94 9.04
CA PRO A 109 3.84 10.96 8.09
C PRO A 109 2.34 10.69 8.27
N ASP A 110 1.78 10.92 9.46
CA ASP A 110 0.39 10.65 9.76
C ASP A 110 -0.47 11.91 9.61
N THR A 111 -0.01 13.05 10.12
CA THR A 111 -0.85 14.25 10.26
C THR A 111 -0.65 15.30 9.18
N SER A 112 0.49 15.32 8.46
CA SER A 112 0.71 16.33 7.43
C SER A 112 -0.21 16.15 6.23
N CYS A 113 -0.46 17.26 5.54
CA CYS A 113 -1.21 17.23 4.28
C CYS A 113 -0.44 16.45 3.19
N GLU A 114 -1.20 15.88 2.25
CA GLU A 114 -0.68 15.02 1.19
C GLU A 114 0.38 15.71 0.32
N GLY A 115 0.17 16.98 -0.03
CA GLY A 115 1.12 17.75 -0.83
C GLY A 115 2.49 17.88 -0.16
N MET A 116 2.52 18.04 1.17
CA MET A 116 3.77 18.16 1.92
C MET A 116 4.54 16.84 1.96
N LYS A 117 3.84 15.72 2.10
CA LYS A 117 4.42 14.37 2.00
C LYS A 117 5.00 14.12 0.61
N CYS A 118 4.25 14.49 -0.43
CA CYS A 118 4.71 14.39 -1.82
C CYS A 118 5.98 15.22 -2.06
N PHE A 119 6.03 16.45 -1.53
CA PHE A 119 7.19 17.32 -1.67
C PHE A 119 8.42 16.77 -0.93
N LEU A 120 8.24 16.17 0.25
CA LEU A 120 9.33 15.49 0.97
C LEU A 120 9.92 14.33 0.16
N ILE A 121 9.06 13.49 -0.44
CA ILE A 121 9.52 12.38 -1.30
C ILE A 121 10.33 12.91 -2.49
N TYR A 122 9.87 14.00 -3.10
CA TYR A 122 10.62 14.66 -4.17
C TYR A 122 12.01 15.12 -3.70
N LEU A 123 12.12 15.78 -2.55
CA LEU A 123 13.40 16.23 -1.99
C LEU A 123 14.36 15.06 -1.76
N PHE A 124 13.87 13.94 -1.19
CA PHE A 124 14.67 12.73 -0.97
C PHE A 124 15.18 12.11 -2.27
N ARG A 125 14.33 12.02 -3.29
CA ARG A 125 14.71 11.48 -4.60
C ARG A 125 15.70 12.38 -5.32
N LYS A 126 15.54 13.71 -5.21
CA LYS A 126 16.46 14.69 -5.79
C LYS A 126 17.86 14.54 -5.21
N THR A 127 18.00 14.53 -3.89
CA THR A 127 19.31 14.39 -3.23
C THR A 127 19.97 13.05 -3.53
N THR A 128 19.19 11.96 -3.57
CA THR A 128 19.71 10.63 -3.92
C THR A 128 20.18 10.57 -5.38
N SER A 129 19.46 11.21 -6.30
CA SER A 129 19.84 11.23 -7.73
C SER A 129 21.13 12.02 -7.97
N GLU A 130 21.34 13.11 -7.23
CA GLU A 130 22.56 13.93 -7.32
C GLU A 130 23.80 13.13 -6.88
N VAL A 131 23.70 12.30 -5.83
CA VAL A 131 24.80 11.44 -5.36
C VAL A 131 25.23 10.42 -6.43
N HIS A 132 24.27 9.77 -7.10
CA HIS A 132 24.59 8.76 -8.12
C HIS A 132 25.26 9.34 -9.37
N GLN A 133 24.96 10.59 -9.74
CA GLN A 133 25.63 11.24 -10.87
C GLN A 133 27.10 11.53 -10.59
N VAL A 134 27.44 11.85 -9.34
CA VAL A 134 28.84 12.09 -8.93
C VAL A 134 29.64 10.78 -8.97
N GLU A 135 29.08 9.67 -8.48
CA GLU A 135 29.79 8.38 -8.49
C GLU A 135 30.01 7.80 -9.90
N ALA A 136 29.04 7.99 -10.80
CA ALA A 136 29.18 7.56 -12.20
C ALA A 136 30.26 8.34 -12.95
N GLY A 137 30.48 9.61 -12.61
CA GLY A 137 31.51 10.46 -13.21
C GLY A 137 32.95 10.09 -12.83
N TYR A 138 33.17 9.42 -11.69
CA TYR A 138 34.52 9.10 -11.21
C TYR A 138 35.14 7.82 -11.79
N LYS A 139 34.40 7.01 -12.56
CA LYS A 139 34.92 5.75 -13.14
C LYS A 139 35.63 5.90 -14.49
N GLY A 140 35.85 7.12 -15.00
CA GLY A 140 36.30 7.36 -16.38
C GLY A 140 37.79 7.61 -16.65
N GLU A 141 38.57 8.18 -15.73
CA GLU A 141 39.87 8.80 -16.12
C GLU A 141 41.08 8.47 -15.22
N ALA A 142 41.03 7.40 -14.42
CA ALA A 142 42.15 7.02 -13.54
C ALA A 142 43.15 6.00 -14.14
N SER A 143 43.22 5.83 -15.47
CA SER A 143 44.17 4.90 -16.12
C SER A 143 45.32 5.54 -16.89
N ASN A 144 45.46 6.88 -16.89
CA ASN A 144 46.66 7.52 -17.42
C ASN A 144 47.48 8.20 -16.31
N ALA A 145 48.51 7.47 -15.88
CA ALA A 145 49.73 7.93 -15.22
C ALA A 145 49.57 8.70 -13.89
N MET A 146 49.56 7.97 -12.77
CA MET A 146 50.10 8.52 -11.52
C MET A 146 51.60 8.83 -11.71
N PRO A 147 52.06 10.07 -11.51
CA PRO A 147 53.48 10.33 -11.34
C PRO A 147 53.93 9.69 -10.02
N ALA A 148 54.99 8.89 -10.08
CA ALA A 148 55.59 8.24 -8.93
C ALA A 148 56.01 9.29 -7.87
N LEU A 149 55.20 9.46 -6.83
CA LEU A 149 55.53 10.26 -5.66
C LEU A 149 56.64 9.53 -4.87
N LYS A 150 57.80 10.19 -4.80
CA LYS A 150 58.99 9.72 -4.08
C LYS A 150 58.68 9.64 -2.58
N LYS A 151 58.96 8.47 -1.99
CA LYS A 151 58.69 8.09 -0.59
C LYS A 151 59.51 8.84 0.49
N SER A 152 60.10 10.01 0.20
CA SER A 152 61.15 10.58 1.06
C SER A 152 60.72 11.69 2.04
N GLU A 153 59.46 12.16 2.06
CA GLU A 153 59.08 13.30 2.93
C GLU A 153 57.71 13.14 3.63
N MET A 154 57.53 12.07 4.40
CA MET A 154 56.44 11.98 5.38
C MET A 154 57.02 11.76 6.78
N LYS A 155 57.56 12.84 7.36
CA LYS A 155 57.83 12.93 8.79
C LYS A 155 57.42 14.31 9.28
N LYS A 156 56.54 14.32 10.29
CA LYS A 156 56.00 15.47 11.04
C LYS A 156 54.79 16.15 10.41
N ARG A 157 53.60 15.65 10.77
CA ARG A 157 52.50 16.44 11.35
C ARG A 157 51.39 15.46 11.72
N LEU A 158 51.44 14.95 12.96
CA LEU A 158 50.23 14.47 13.62
C LEU A 158 49.40 15.71 13.96
N PRO A 159 48.15 15.83 13.48
CA PRO A 159 47.22 16.79 14.04
C PRO A 159 46.83 16.34 15.45
N GLU A 160 46.82 17.33 16.33
CA GLU A 160 46.36 17.30 17.72
C GLU A 160 44.98 16.65 17.82
N GLU A 161 44.84 15.62 18.67
CA GLU A 161 43.57 14.98 19.00
C GLU A 161 42.60 16.02 19.54
N VAL A 162 41.62 16.41 18.72
CA VAL A 162 40.46 17.16 19.16
C VAL A 162 39.59 16.17 19.95
N ASN A 163 39.66 16.25 21.29
CA ASN A 163 38.71 15.63 22.20
C ASN A 163 37.32 16.22 21.94
N LEU A 164 36.57 15.60 21.05
CA LEU A 164 35.14 15.83 20.89
C LEU A 164 34.44 15.23 22.13
N PRO A 165 33.57 15.98 22.81
CA PRO A 165 32.74 15.43 23.87
C PRO A 165 31.87 14.33 23.26
N VAL A 166 32.09 13.09 23.68
CA VAL A 166 31.18 11.99 23.43
C VAL A 166 29.97 12.26 24.34
N GLU A 167 29.01 13.01 23.84
CA GLU A 167 27.68 13.07 24.46
C GLU A 167 27.04 11.70 24.22
N ASP A 168 27.01 10.88 25.28
CA ASP A 168 26.28 9.61 25.35
C ASP A 168 24.78 9.88 25.18
N SER A 169 24.37 10.04 23.92
CA SER A 169 22.97 10.19 23.49
C SER A 169 22.30 8.82 23.50
N GLU A 170 21.82 8.37 24.66
CA GLU A 170 21.01 7.16 24.85
C GLU A 170 19.58 7.26 24.26
N VAL A 171 19.31 8.19 23.34
CA VAL A 171 17.94 8.63 22.99
C VAL A 171 17.28 7.84 21.84
N GLU A 172 17.96 6.92 21.15
CA GLU A 172 17.39 6.30 19.92
C GLU A 172 16.82 4.87 20.05
N SER A 173 16.77 4.28 21.25
CA SER A 173 16.37 2.87 21.40
C SER A 173 14.85 2.63 21.34
N GLU A 174 14.02 3.60 21.72
CA GLU A 174 12.57 3.39 21.88
C GLU A 174 11.80 3.32 20.54
N GLY A 175 12.29 3.97 19.48
CA GLY A 175 11.60 4.02 18.18
C GLY A 175 11.60 2.68 17.41
N TRP A 176 12.65 1.87 17.56
CA TRP A 176 12.77 0.60 16.83
C TRP A 176 11.84 -0.49 17.36
N SER A 177 11.46 -0.42 18.64
CA SER A 177 10.53 -1.38 19.24
C SER A 177 9.13 -1.27 18.62
N GLU A 178 8.65 -0.04 18.38
CA GLU A 178 7.35 0.18 17.74
C GLU A 178 7.34 -0.28 16.27
N VAL A 179 8.43 -0.04 15.54
CA VAL A 179 8.56 -0.48 14.14
C VAL A 179 8.51 -2.00 14.04
N MET A 180 9.22 -2.72 14.92
CA MET A 180 9.23 -4.19 14.94
C MET A 180 7.87 -4.77 15.36
N SER A 181 7.14 -4.07 16.24
CA SER A 181 5.78 -4.42 16.60
C SER A 181 4.83 -4.33 15.40
N LYS A 182 4.89 -3.23 14.63
CA LYS A 182 4.08 -3.05 13.42
C LYS A 182 4.45 -4.06 12.32
N ASP A 183 5.73 -4.39 12.16
CA ASP A 183 6.16 -5.40 11.18
C ASP A 183 5.56 -6.80 11.50
N LYS A 184 5.47 -7.15 12.78
CA LYS A 184 4.82 -8.39 13.23
C LYS A 184 3.33 -8.41 12.89
N GLU A 185 2.62 -7.29 13.10
CA GLU A 185 1.20 -7.16 12.75
C GLU A 185 0.97 -7.29 11.23
N ILE A 186 1.83 -6.67 10.42
CA ILE A 186 1.78 -6.78 8.96
C ILE A 186 1.93 -8.24 8.51
N ARG A 187 2.87 -9.00 9.08
CA ARG A 187 3.04 -10.42 8.74
C ARG A 187 1.81 -11.25 9.11
N GLN A 188 1.21 -11.00 10.27
CA GLN A 188 -0.03 -11.69 10.67
C GLN A 188 -1.19 -11.38 9.71
N LEU A 189 -1.33 -10.13 9.26
CA LEU A 189 -2.34 -9.76 8.26
C LEU A 189 -2.10 -10.47 6.92
N GLN A 190 -0.85 -10.60 6.48
CA GLN A 190 -0.52 -11.31 5.24
C GLN A 190 -0.83 -12.82 5.36
N GLU A 191 -0.54 -13.44 6.49
CA GLU A 191 -0.87 -14.86 6.75
C GLU A 191 -2.38 -15.10 6.73
N THR A 192 -3.15 -14.23 7.40
CA THR A 192 -4.62 -14.34 7.42
C THR A 192 -5.23 -14.11 6.04
N GLN A 193 -4.69 -13.19 5.24
CA GLN A 193 -5.10 -12.98 3.85
C GLN A 193 -4.84 -14.24 3.00
N GLY A 194 -3.67 -14.87 3.12
CA GLY A 194 -3.35 -16.12 2.42
C GLY A 194 -4.29 -17.28 2.81
N ALA A 195 -4.63 -17.40 4.10
CA ALA A 195 -5.59 -18.38 4.57
C ALA A 195 -7.01 -18.15 4.00
N LEU A 196 -7.46 -16.90 3.93
CA LEU A 196 -8.74 -16.54 3.34
C LEU A 196 -8.78 -16.85 1.83
N GLN A 197 -7.72 -16.54 1.09
CA GLN A 197 -7.63 -16.86 -0.34
C GLN A 197 -7.73 -18.36 -0.59
N THR A 198 -7.05 -19.17 0.24
CA THR A 198 -7.13 -20.63 0.17
C THR A 198 -8.55 -21.13 0.41
N ARG A 199 -9.26 -20.56 1.39
CA ARG A 199 -10.67 -20.90 1.66
C ARG A 199 -11.58 -20.53 0.50
N LEU A 200 -11.36 -19.39 -0.15
CA LEU A 200 -12.13 -18.95 -1.32
C LEU A 200 -11.96 -19.94 -2.49
N ASN A 201 -10.72 -20.30 -2.82
CA ASN A 201 -10.43 -21.26 -3.88
C ASN A 201 -11.08 -22.63 -3.61
N ASN A 202 -11.10 -23.08 -2.34
CA ASN A 202 -11.78 -24.32 -1.95
C ASN A 202 -13.30 -24.23 -2.17
N ILE A 203 -13.92 -23.10 -1.84
CA ILE A 203 -15.35 -22.88 -2.08
C ILE A 203 -15.65 -22.91 -3.59
N GLU A 204 -14.84 -22.24 -4.41
CA GLU A 204 -14.96 -22.25 -5.87
C GLU A 204 -14.86 -23.68 -6.44
N GLN A 205 -13.92 -24.48 -5.95
CA GLN A 205 -13.78 -25.88 -6.35
C GLN A 205 -15.03 -26.71 -6.00
N ILE A 206 -15.57 -26.55 -4.78
CA ILE A 206 -16.79 -27.25 -4.35
C ILE A 206 -17.97 -26.85 -5.24
N LEU A 207 -18.12 -25.56 -5.54
CA LEU A 207 -19.17 -25.07 -6.43
C LEU A 207 -19.03 -25.65 -7.84
N GLY A 208 -17.80 -25.75 -8.36
CA GLY A 208 -17.52 -26.40 -9.64
C GLY A 208 -17.92 -27.87 -9.66
N GLN A 209 -17.62 -28.62 -8.59
CA GLN A 209 -18.02 -30.03 -8.46
C GLN A 209 -19.54 -30.20 -8.41
N ILE A 210 -20.23 -29.34 -7.64
CA ILE A 210 -21.70 -29.35 -7.58
C ILE A 210 -22.28 -29.06 -8.97
N SER A 211 -21.76 -28.05 -9.67
CA SER A 211 -22.20 -27.69 -11.02
C SER A 211 -22.01 -28.85 -12.01
N ALA A 212 -20.86 -29.52 -12.00
CA ALA A 212 -20.56 -30.66 -12.87
C ALA A 212 -21.51 -31.84 -12.62
N LYS A 213 -21.83 -32.13 -11.35
CA LYS A 213 -22.80 -33.18 -10.98
C LYS A 213 -24.23 -32.85 -11.45
N LEU A 214 -24.61 -31.58 -11.44
CA LEU A 214 -25.93 -31.15 -11.91
C LEU A 214 -26.06 -31.19 -13.45
N MET A 215 -24.95 -31.12 -14.19
CA MET A 215 -24.95 -31.12 -15.66
C MET A 215 -24.88 -32.52 -16.30
N ASN A 216 -24.46 -33.55 -15.56
CA ASN A 216 -24.41 -34.93 -16.01
C ASN A 216 -25.40 -35.81 -15.21
N PRO A 217 -26.72 -35.71 -15.50
CA PRO A 217 -27.75 -36.52 -14.84
C PRO A 217 -27.70 -38.01 -15.24
#